data_AF-A0A829VXM5-F1
#
_entry.id   AF-A0A829VXM5-F1
#
_cell.length_a   1.000
_cell.length_b   1.000
_cell.length_c   1.000
_cell.angle_alpha   90.00
_cell.angle_beta   90.00
_cell.angle_gamma   90.00
#
_symmetry.space_group_name_H-M   'P 1'
#
loop_
_entity.id
_entity.type
_entity.pdbx_description
1 polymer ?
#
loop_
_entity_poly.entity_id
_entity_poly.type
_entity_poly.pdbx_seq_one_letter_code
_entity_poly.pdbx_strand_id
1 'polypeptide(L)' 'MLSREADTIEGFSFVWFTDGIGWKSAKGNLRETFEAMEHVYNIDDMEHSVMTELLV' A
#
# COMPACT_ATOMS: atom_id res chain seq x y z
N MET A 1 -2.64 11.99 -6.50
CA MET A 1 -2.08 10.63 -6.27
C MET A 1 -3.27 9.70 -6.33
N LEU A 2 -3.19 8.62 -7.10
CA LEU A 2 -4.32 7.70 -7.32
C LEU A 2 -4.97 7.21 -6.01
N SER A 3 -4.17 7.02 -4.95
CA SER A 3 -4.69 6.67 -3.63
C SER A 3 -5.62 7.72 -3.02
N ARG A 4 -5.33 9.02 -3.16
CA ARG A 4 -6.21 10.09 -2.68
C ARG A 4 -7.47 10.26 -3.52
N GLU A 5 -7.39 9.93 -4.81
CA GLU A 5 -8.57 9.94 -5.69
C GLU A 5 -9.51 8.78 -5.34
N ALA A 6 -8.94 7.62 -5.01
CA ALA A 6 -9.67 6.45 -4.54
C ALA A 6 -10.51 6.72 -3.28
N ASP A 7 -10.02 7.55 -2.34
CA ASP A 7 -10.74 7.93 -1.12
C ASP A 7 -12.10 8.62 -1.39
N THR A 8 -12.33 9.10 -2.62
CA THR A 8 -13.58 9.76 -3.03
C THR A 8 -14.60 8.80 -3.65
N ILE A 9 -14.24 7.53 -3.82
CA ILE A 9 -15.08 6.52 -4.46
C ILE A 9 -15.68 5.62 -3.38
N GLU A 10 -17.00 5.72 -3.19
CA GLU A 10 -17.71 4.90 -2.22
C GLU A 10 -17.59 3.40 -2.55
N GLY A 11 -17.28 2.59 -1.53
CA GLY A 11 -17.11 1.14 -1.68
C GLY A 11 -15.81 0.72 -2.37
N PHE A 12 -14.85 1.63 -2.56
CA PHE A 12 -13.54 1.33 -3.12
C PHE A 12 -12.43 1.58 -2.10
N SER A 13 -11.47 0.67 -2.02
CA SER A 13 -10.28 0.80 -1.17
C SER A 13 -9.02 0.61 -2.01
N PHE A 14 -8.10 1.56 -1.90
CA PHE A 14 -6.79 1.47 -2.55
C PHE A 14 -5.82 0.69 -1.67
N VAL A 15 -5.17 -0.34 -2.23
CA VAL A 15 -4.18 -1.17 -1.55
C VAL A 15 -2.89 -1.21 -2.36
N TRP A 16 -1.74 -1.02 -1.71
CA TRP A 16 -0.41 -1.07 -2.33
C TRP A 16 0.35 -2.32 -1.85
N PHE A 17 0.85 -3.12 -2.78
CA PHE A 17 1.80 -4.21 -2.49
C PHE A 17 3.20 -3.89 -3.03
N THR A 18 4.25 -4.24 -2.27
CA THR A 18 5.64 -3.95 -2.63
C THR A 18 6.64 -5.03 -2.21
N ASP A 19 7.76 -5.14 -2.92
CA ASP A 19 8.94 -5.89 -2.47
C ASP A 19 9.90 -5.06 -1.60
N GLY A 20 9.58 -3.78 -1.38
CA GLY A 20 10.39 -2.82 -0.63
C GLY A 20 11.71 -2.40 -1.30
N ILE A 21 12.09 -2.96 -2.45
CA ILE A 21 13.40 -2.70 -3.07
C ILE A 21 13.51 -1.25 -3.54
N GLY A 22 12.42 -0.69 -4.09
CA GLY A 22 12.36 0.70 -4.56
C GLY A 22 12.61 1.75 -3.47
N TRP A 23 12.37 1.43 -2.20
CA TRP A 23 12.67 2.32 -1.08
C TRP A 23 14.15 2.70 -0.99
N LYS A 24 15.05 1.78 -1.36
CA LYS A 24 16.50 1.98 -1.25
C LYS A 24 17.00 3.14 -2.12
N SER A 25 16.39 3.36 -3.28
CA SER A 25 16.81 4.38 -4.24
C SER A 25 15.88 5.60 -4.30
N ALA A 26 14.61 5.46 -3.90
CA ALA A 26 13.60 6.51 -4.04
C ALA A 26 12.96 6.94 -2.70
N LYS A 27 13.64 6.71 -1.56
CA LYS A 27 13.15 7.05 -0.22
C LYS A 27 12.52 8.44 -0.13
N GLY A 28 13.16 9.48 -0.68
CA GLY A 28 12.62 10.85 -0.67
C GLY A 28 11.24 10.96 -1.31
N ASN A 29 11.07 10.39 -2.50
CA ASN A 29 9.83 10.43 -3.27
C ASN A 29 8.73 9.54 -2.66
N LEU A 30 9.11 8.42 -2.04
CA LEU A 30 8.17 7.43 -1.51
C LEU A 30 7.76 7.70 -0.06
N ARG A 31 8.49 8.55 0.68
CA ARG A 31 8.29 8.73 2.12
C ARG A 31 6.90 9.23 2.46
N GLU A 32 6.40 10.24 1.75
CA GLU A 32 5.04 10.75 1.98
C GLU A 32 4.00 9.64 1.77
N THR A 33 4.16 8.83 0.72
CA THR A 33 3.27 7.70 0.43
C THR A 33 3.28 6.68 1.56
N PHE A 34 4.45 6.22 2.01
CA PHE A 34 4.54 5.23 3.09
C PHE A 34 4.11 5.77 4.47
N GLU A 35 4.28 7.07 4.73
CA GLU A 35 3.85 7.69 5.99
C GLU A 35 2.34 7.95 6.03
N ALA A 36 1.68 8.13 4.88
CA ALA A 36 0.26 8.52 4.80
C ALA A 36 -0.70 7.41 4.36
N MET A 37 -0.20 6.29 3.84
CA MET A 37 -1.04 5.24 3.26
C MET A 37 -1.36 4.14 4.28
N GLU A 38 -2.65 3.89 4.49
CA GLU A 38 -3.16 2.91 5.46
C GLU A 38 -2.90 1.46 5.02
N HIS A 39 -3.18 1.15 3.75
CA HIS A 39 -3.09 -0.21 3.20
C HIS A 39 -1.84 -0.39 2.33
N VAL A 40 -0.68 -0.47 2.99
CA VAL A 40 0.59 -0.84 2.33
C VAL A 40 1.13 -2.12 2.92
N TYR A 41 1.34 -3.12 2.07
CA TYR A 41 1.81 -4.44 2.45
C TYR A 41 3.03 -4.83 1.62
N ASN A 42 3.88 -5.67 2.20
CA ASN A 42 5.05 -6.21 1.55
C ASN A 42 4.89 -7.72 1.26
N ILE A 43 5.89 -8.32 0.60
CA ILE A 43 5.86 -9.76 0.25
C ILE A 43 5.75 -10.66 1.49
N ASP A 44 6.39 -10.31 2.60
CA ASP A 44 6.31 -11.06 3.86
C ASP A 44 4.86 -11.04 4.40
N ASP A 45 4.17 -9.91 4.33
CA ASP A 45 2.75 -9.83 4.71
C ASP A 45 1.87 -10.74 3.84
N MET A 46 2.18 -10.84 2.54
CA MET A 46 1.46 -11.73 1.62
C MET A 46 1.68 -13.21 1.96
N GLU A 47 2.89 -13.60 2.32
CA GLU A 47 3.21 -14.96 2.77
C GLU A 47 2.50 -15.31 4.08
N HIS A 48 2.24 -14.31 4.92
CA HIS A 48 1.44 -14.42 6.15
C HIS A 48 -0.07 -14.22 5.92
N SER A 49 -0.55 -14.44 4.69
CA SER A 49 -1.98 -14.49 4.35
C SER A 49 -2.77 -13.21 4.63
N VAL A 50 -2.13 -12.03 4.59
CA VAL A 50 -2.81 -10.74 4.81
C VAL A 50 -4.00 -10.52 3.86
N MET A 51 -3.94 -11.06 2.64
CA MET A 51 -5.04 -10.95 1.67
C MET A 51 -6.34 -11.60 2.16
N THR A 52 -6.25 -12.67 2.95
CA THR A 52 -7.42 -13.33 3.53
C THR A 52 -8.10 -12.43 4.54
N GLU A 53 -7.34 -11.66 5.32
CA GLU A 53 -7.90 -10.72 6.29
C GLU A 53 -8.45 -9.45 5.61
N LEU A 54 -7.88 -9.05 4.46
CA LEU A 54 -8.27 -7.81 3.77
C LEU A 54 -9.49 -7.94 2.86
N LEU A 55 -9.75 -9.13 2.32
CA LEU A 55 -10.76 -9.36 1.29
C LEU A 55 -11.99 -10.12 1.79
N VAL A 56 -12.09 -10.34 3.10
CA VAL A 56 -13.17 -11.07 3.78
C VAL A 56 -13.93 -10.11 4.69
#